data_AF-A0A7V9JNN9-F1
#
_entry.id   AF-A0A7V9JNN9-F1
#
_cell.length_a   1.000
_cell.length_b   1.000
_cell.length_c   1.000
_cell.angle_alpha   90.00
_cell.angle_beta   90.00
_cell.angle_gamma   90.00
#
_symmetry.space_group_name_H-M   'P 1'
#
loop_
_entity.id
_entity.type
_entity.pdbx_description
1 polymer ?
#
loop_
_entity_poly.entity_id
_entity_poly.type
_entity_poly.pdbx_seq_one_letter_code
_entity_poly.pdbx_strand_id
1 'polypeptide(L)'
;MGRVELTRNEQDKQRALRRMKAIALAFLLGAAVLFVVAQLNVNAAPWVGYVAAMAEAGMVGALADWFAVTALFRHPLGLPIPHTAIIPRKKDALGENLGDFVGANFLAENVVIDKLRRVGIGGRLGGWLAQPSNAERVTAELATAVRAAVTVLRDEDIAAVLENALVKRLIEQPWGPPLGRLLGQLLTDGEHHKLVDLLTERAYEWVRDNHDAVSRVVSRRLPGWSPRFVDGLVADKLYGEVLAFAWAVHSDPEHAMRKAVDTFLLEFAHDLRTDPATIERAEAIKLQVLAHPEVQILVGSAWSTAKKMLLDAAEDSTSELRRRVRDGLLALGGRLTGDAELRSKVDTWLEGVASYVVANYRGEITTLITDTVQRWDAEETSRKVELQVGRDLQFIRINGTVVGALAGLAIHTVAQFLL
;
A
#
# COMPACT_ATOMS: atom_id res chain seq x y z
N MET A 1 -18.92 -24.96 21.95
CA MET A 1 -19.19 -25.34 20.55
C MET A 1 -20.39 -24.52 20.05
N GLY A 2 -20.14 -23.41 19.35
CA GLY A 2 -21.20 -22.57 18.81
C GLY A 2 -21.92 -23.28 17.67
N ARG A 3 -23.24 -23.47 17.78
CA ARG A 3 -24.05 -23.86 16.62
C ARG A 3 -23.99 -22.71 15.64
N VAL A 4 -23.31 -22.91 14.52
CA VAL A 4 -23.38 -22.00 13.37
C VAL A 4 -24.84 -21.94 12.94
N GLU A 5 -25.48 -20.77 13.09
CA GLU A 5 -26.84 -20.56 12.59
C GLU A 5 -26.84 -20.74 11.08
N LEU A 6 -27.58 -21.76 10.61
CA LEU A 6 -27.74 -22.00 9.17
C LEU A 6 -28.49 -20.83 8.56
N THR A 7 -27.93 -20.26 7.50
CA THR A 7 -28.60 -19.22 6.71
C THR A 7 -29.95 -19.74 6.20
N ARG A 8 -30.91 -18.84 5.95
CA ARG A 8 -32.26 -19.21 5.46
C ARG A 8 -32.21 -20.14 4.23
N ASN A 9 -31.26 -19.90 3.33
CA ASN A 9 -30.99 -20.73 2.15
C ASN A 9 -30.53 -22.15 2.51
N GLU A 10 -29.64 -22.30 3.50
CA GLU A 10 -29.16 -23.61 3.95
C GLU A 10 -30.27 -24.42 4.64
N GLN A 11 -31.17 -23.76 5.37
CA GLN A 11 -32.33 -24.42 5.97
C GLN A 11 -33.28 -24.99 4.90
N ASP A 12 -33.54 -24.24 3.84
CA ASP A 12 -34.37 -24.69 2.71
C ASP A 12 -33.72 -25.88 1.98
N LYS A 13 -32.41 -25.82 1.73
CA LYS A 13 -31.64 -26.95 1.17
C LYS A 13 -31.69 -28.17 2.07
N GLN A 14 -31.58 -28.00 3.38
CA GLN A 14 -31.67 -29.11 4.33
C GLN A 14 -33.06 -29.77 4.31
N ARG A 15 -34.14 -28.98 4.24
CA ARG A 15 -35.51 -29.51 4.10
C ARG A 15 -35.67 -30.28 2.79
N ALA A 16 -35.18 -29.73 1.68
CA ALA A 16 -35.21 -30.39 0.37
C ALA A 16 -34.45 -31.73 0.39
N LEU A 17 -33.26 -31.76 1.00
CA LEU A 17 -32.46 -32.97 1.16
C LEU A 17 -33.18 -34.03 2.00
N ARG A 18 -33.77 -33.65 3.14
CA ARG A 18 -34.55 -34.57 3.99
C ARG A 18 -35.73 -35.19 3.23
N ARG A 19 -36.46 -34.36 2.47
CA ARG A 19 -37.57 -34.83 1.63
C ARG A 19 -37.09 -35.85 0.60
N MET A 20 -36.00 -35.56 -0.12
CA MET A 20 -35.48 -36.51 -1.12
C MET A 20 -34.93 -37.79 -0.49
N LYS A 21 -34.29 -37.72 0.68
CA LYS A 21 -33.89 -38.92 1.43
C LYS A 21 -35.10 -39.78 1.79
N ALA A 22 -36.21 -39.16 2.19
CA ALA A 22 -37.45 -39.88 2.48
C ALA A 22 -38.07 -40.53 1.22
N ILE A 23 -38.07 -39.84 0.08
CA ILE A 23 -38.55 -40.42 -1.18
C ILE A 23 -37.68 -41.60 -1.61
N ALA A 24 -36.36 -41.45 -1.63
CA ALA A 24 -35.45 -42.53 -1.98
C ALA A 24 -35.61 -43.76 -1.05
N LEU A 25 -35.81 -43.52 0.26
CA LEU A 25 -36.11 -44.59 1.21
C LEU A 25 -37.47 -45.26 0.93
N ALA A 26 -38.49 -44.49 0.55
CA ALA A 26 -39.79 -45.04 0.19
C ALA A 26 -39.73 -45.94 -1.05
N PHE A 27 -38.92 -45.60 -2.06
CA PHE A 27 -38.67 -46.47 -3.21
C PHE A 27 -37.99 -47.79 -2.82
N LEU A 28 -36.97 -47.73 -1.95
CA LEU A 28 -36.31 -48.93 -1.42
C LEU A 28 -37.28 -49.83 -0.64
N LEU A 29 -38.06 -49.24 0.28
CA LEU A 29 -39.05 -49.98 1.07
C LEU A 29 -40.17 -50.55 0.18
N GLY A 30 -40.62 -49.79 -0.82
CA GLY A 30 -41.59 -50.24 -1.81
C GLY A 30 -41.09 -51.46 -2.58
N ALA A 31 -39.84 -51.44 -3.06
CA ALA A 31 -39.21 -52.58 -3.71
C ALA A 31 -39.09 -53.80 -2.76
N ALA A 32 -38.70 -53.58 -1.50
CA ALA A 32 -38.60 -54.65 -0.50
C ALA A 32 -39.97 -55.29 -0.20
N VAL A 33 -41.02 -54.49 -0.04
CA VAL A 33 -42.39 -54.99 0.16
C VAL A 33 -42.88 -55.76 -1.06
N LEU A 34 -42.66 -55.23 -2.27
CA LEU A 34 -43.01 -55.92 -3.51
C LEU A 34 -42.29 -57.27 -3.63
N PHE A 35 -41.00 -57.32 -3.27
CA PHE A 35 -40.21 -58.54 -3.26
C PHE A 35 -40.80 -59.57 -2.29
N VAL A 36 -41.07 -59.19 -1.04
CA VAL A 36 -41.63 -60.10 -0.03
C VAL A 36 -43.01 -60.61 -0.44
N VAL A 37 -43.90 -59.73 -0.92
CA VAL A 37 -45.25 -60.12 -1.36
C VAL A 37 -45.18 -61.06 -2.57
N ALA A 38 -44.31 -60.78 -3.54
CA ALA A 38 -44.11 -61.64 -4.70
C ALA A 38 -43.54 -63.00 -4.28
N GLN A 39 -42.59 -63.04 -3.35
CA GLN A 39 -41.98 -64.27 -2.86
C GLN A 39 -42.97 -65.16 -2.10
N LEU A 40 -43.87 -64.56 -1.31
CA LEU A 40 -44.93 -65.29 -0.60
C LEU A 40 -45.98 -65.88 -1.56
N ASN A 41 -46.14 -65.31 -2.75
CA ASN A 41 -47.13 -65.72 -3.76
C ASN A 41 -46.48 -66.33 -5.01
N VAL A 42 -45.24 -66.82 -4.92
CA VAL A 42 -44.46 -67.26 -6.09
C VAL A 42 -45.16 -68.38 -6.88
N ASN A 43 -45.98 -69.19 -6.22
CA ASN A 43 -46.75 -70.28 -6.84
C ASN A 43 -48.14 -69.85 -7.35
N ALA A 44 -48.54 -68.59 -7.16
CA ALA A 44 -49.89 -68.13 -7.50
C ALA A 44 -50.08 -67.90 -9.01
N ALA A 45 -49.08 -67.34 -9.69
CA ALA A 45 -49.13 -67.13 -11.14
C ALA A 45 -47.73 -66.92 -11.76
N PRO A 46 -47.51 -67.28 -13.04
CA PRO A 46 -46.20 -67.16 -13.70
C PRO A 46 -45.62 -65.74 -13.76
N TRP A 47 -46.47 -64.71 -13.82
CA TRP A 47 -46.03 -63.31 -13.85
C TRP A 47 -45.44 -62.84 -12.51
N VAL A 48 -45.70 -63.55 -11.40
CA VAL A 48 -45.18 -63.20 -10.07
C VAL A 48 -43.66 -63.36 -10.01
N GLY A 49 -43.08 -64.32 -10.74
CA GLY A 49 -41.62 -64.49 -10.85
C GLY A 49 -40.92 -63.27 -11.47
N TYR A 50 -41.54 -62.66 -12.48
CA TYR A 50 -41.04 -61.43 -13.11
C TYR A 50 -41.05 -60.25 -12.13
N VAL A 51 -42.11 -60.13 -11.31
CA VAL A 51 -42.23 -59.08 -10.29
C VAL A 51 -41.24 -59.31 -9.15
N ALA A 52 -41.03 -60.57 -8.73
CA ALA A 52 -40.03 -60.91 -7.73
C ALA A 52 -38.62 -60.53 -8.19
N ALA A 53 -38.21 -60.93 -9.40
CA ALA A 53 -36.89 -60.62 -9.94
C ALA A 53 -36.69 -59.12 -10.19
N MET A 54 -37.72 -58.42 -10.66
CA MET A 54 -37.73 -56.96 -10.78
C MET A 54 -37.55 -56.29 -9.41
N ALA A 55 -38.31 -56.72 -8.40
CA ALA A 55 -38.26 -56.14 -7.07
C ALA A 55 -36.92 -56.43 -6.36
N GLU A 56 -36.38 -57.63 -6.51
CA GLU A 56 -35.08 -58.05 -5.99
C GLU A 56 -33.95 -57.19 -6.57
N ALA A 57 -33.86 -57.11 -7.90
CA ALA A 57 -32.82 -56.35 -8.56
C ALA A 57 -32.95 -54.83 -8.31
N GLY A 58 -34.18 -54.32 -8.24
CA GLY A 58 -34.44 -52.93 -7.86
C GLY A 58 -33.99 -52.63 -6.42
N MET A 59 -34.28 -53.54 -5.48
CA MET A 59 -33.81 -53.42 -4.09
C MET A 59 -32.29 -53.46 -4.00
N VAL A 60 -31.63 -54.39 -4.71
CA VAL A 60 -30.17 -54.49 -4.74
C VAL A 60 -29.54 -53.23 -5.35
N GLY A 61 -30.08 -52.71 -6.46
CA GLY A 61 -29.61 -51.46 -7.07
C GLY A 61 -29.73 -50.26 -6.14
N ALA A 62 -30.87 -50.14 -5.44
CA ALA A 62 -31.09 -49.10 -4.45
C ALA A 62 -30.11 -49.19 -3.26
N LEU A 63 -29.79 -50.40 -2.79
CA LEU A 63 -28.82 -50.64 -1.72
C LEU A 63 -27.38 -50.32 -2.15
N ALA A 64 -27.00 -50.69 -3.38
CA ALA A 64 -25.68 -50.41 -3.95
C ALA A 64 -25.44 -48.89 -4.05
N ASP A 65 -26.40 -48.15 -4.60
CA ASP A 65 -26.30 -46.69 -4.70
C ASP A 65 -26.42 -46.00 -3.33
N TRP A 66 -27.19 -46.58 -2.40
CA TRP A 66 -27.17 -46.13 -1.01
C TRP A 66 -25.77 -46.21 -0.42
N PHE A 67 -25.10 -47.34 -0.60
CA PHE A 67 -23.73 -47.56 -0.13
C PHE A 67 -22.76 -46.57 -0.78
N ALA A 68 -22.76 -46.45 -2.11
CA ALA A 68 -21.85 -45.58 -2.85
C ALA A 68 -22.00 -44.10 -2.43
N VAL A 69 -23.23 -43.57 -2.40
CA VAL A 69 -23.49 -42.18 -2.01
C VAL A 69 -23.16 -41.97 -0.53
N THR A 70 -23.43 -42.94 0.35
CA THR A 70 -23.09 -42.82 1.78
C THR A 70 -21.58 -42.82 1.97
N ALA A 71 -20.86 -43.72 1.30
CA ALA A 71 -19.40 -43.83 1.31
C ALA A 71 -18.69 -42.58 0.79
N LEU A 72 -19.34 -41.74 -0.03
CA LEU A 72 -18.77 -40.46 -0.43
C LEU A 72 -18.64 -39.49 0.75
N PHE A 73 -19.63 -39.43 1.64
CA PHE A 73 -19.71 -38.43 2.71
C PHE A 73 -19.35 -38.94 4.10
N ARG A 74 -19.54 -40.23 4.38
CA ARG A 74 -19.43 -40.84 5.71
C ARG A 74 -19.18 -42.34 5.65
N HIS A 75 -18.85 -42.92 6.80
CA HIS A 75 -18.78 -44.36 6.97
C HIS A 75 -20.19 -44.98 6.96
N PRO A 76 -20.48 -45.94 6.05
CA PRO A 76 -21.77 -46.62 6.03
C PRO A 76 -21.97 -47.40 7.33
N LEU A 77 -23.16 -47.29 7.94
CA LEU A 77 -23.48 -47.86 9.27
C LEU A 77 -22.54 -47.43 10.41
N GLY A 78 -21.68 -46.43 10.19
CA GLY A 78 -20.63 -46.04 11.15
C GLY A 78 -19.42 -46.97 11.19
N LEU A 79 -19.34 -47.96 10.28
CA LEU A 79 -18.24 -48.91 10.23
C LEU A 79 -17.06 -48.36 9.40
N PRO A 80 -15.81 -48.40 9.89
CA PRO A 80 -14.63 -47.86 9.19
C PRO A 80 -14.20 -48.79 8.05
N ILE A 81 -15.01 -48.88 7.01
CA ILE A 81 -14.71 -49.66 5.80
C ILE A 81 -13.63 -48.92 4.98
N PRO A 82 -12.59 -49.61 4.49
CA PRO A 82 -11.59 -49.00 3.60
C PRO A 82 -12.25 -48.30 2.40
N HIS A 83 -11.68 -47.16 1.97
CA HIS A 83 -12.17 -46.38 0.83
C HIS A 83 -13.59 -45.80 0.98
N THR A 84 -14.08 -45.59 2.20
CA THR A 84 -15.30 -44.82 2.50
C THR A 84 -14.96 -43.48 3.15
N ALA A 85 -15.96 -42.62 3.36
CA ALA A 85 -15.79 -41.21 3.74
C ALA A 85 -14.81 -40.45 2.81
N ILE A 86 -14.99 -40.62 1.49
CA ILE A 86 -14.04 -40.13 0.47
C ILE A 86 -13.85 -38.60 0.55
N ILE A 87 -14.93 -37.81 0.65
CA ILE A 87 -14.85 -36.35 0.72
C ILE A 87 -14.10 -35.88 1.98
N PRO A 88 -14.46 -36.32 3.21
CA PRO A 88 -13.68 -36.01 4.40
C PRO A 88 -12.20 -36.37 4.25
N ARG A 89 -11.91 -37.58 3.75
CA ARG A 89 -10.55 -38.11 3.65
C ARG A 89 -9.70 -37.41 2.60
N LYS A 90 -10.30 -36.95 1.50
CA LYS A 90 -9.61 -36.25 0.40
C LYS A 90 -9.79 -34.73 0.44
N LYS A 91 -10.28 -34.16 1.56
CA LYS A 91 -10.52 -32.72 1.71
C LYS A 91 -9.31 -31.89 1.29
N ASP A 92 -8.12 -32.24 1.78
CA ASP A 92 -6.92 -31.43 1.56
C ASP A 92 -6.48 -31.47 0.10
N ALA A 93 -6.49 -32.66 -0.51
CA ALA A 93 -6.22 -32.82 -1.93
C ALA A 93 -7.25 -32.09 -2.82
N LEU A 94 -8.52 -32.06 -2.42
CA LEU A 94 -9.55 -31.27 -3.12
C LEU A 94 -9.29 -29.77 -2.98
N GLY A 95 -8.81 -29.32 -1.81
CA GLY A 95 -8.40 -27.93 -1.57
C GLY A 95 -7.23 -27.49 -2.43
N GLU A 96 -6.20 -28.32 -2.53
CA GLU A 96 -5.02 -28.08 -3.37
C GLU A 96 -5.41 -27.96 -4.86
N ASN A 97 -6.15 -28.95 -5.37
CA ASN A 97 -6.65 -28.92 -6.76
C ASN A 97 -7.55 -27.69 -7.02
N LEU A 98 -8.34 -27.27 -6.03
CA LEU A 98 -9.16 -26.05 -6.15
C LEU A 98 -8.28 -24.80 -6.20
N GLY A 99 -7.26 -24.71 -5.37
CA GLY A 99 -6.26 -23.63 -5.40
C GLY A 99 -5.59 -23.53 -6.77
N ASP A 100 -5.09 -24.64 -7.30
CA ASP A 100 -4.47 -24.72 -8.62
C ASP A 100 -5.43 -24.30 -9.73
N PHE A 101 -6.66 -24.79 -9.68
CA PHE A 101 -7.70 -24.44 -10.64
C PHE A 101 -8.02 -22.95 -10.61
N VAL A 102 -8.16 -22.35 -9.43
CA VAL A 102 -8.41 -20.91 -9.27
C VAL A 102 -7.22 -20.10 -9.80
N GLY A 103 -6.00 -20.50 -9.44
CA GLY A 103 -4.78 -19.86 -9.94
C GLY A 103 -4.69 -19.89 -11.46
N ALA A 104 -4.91 -21.05 -12.07
CA ALA A 104 -4.75 -21.25 -13.50
C ALA A 104 -5.84 -20.57 -14.35
N ASN A 105 -7.08 -20.52 -13.86
CA ASN A 105 -8.22 -20.08 -14.68
C ASN A 105 -8.73 -18.68 -14.31
N PHE A 106 -8.64 -18.28 -13.04
CA PHE A 106 -9.17 -17.00 -12.57
C PHE A 106 -8.10 -15.96 -12.29
N LEU A 107 -6.89 -16.40 -11.92
CA LEU A 107 -5.72 -15.54 -11.74
C LEU A 107 -4.78 -15.60 -12.94
N ALA A 108 -5.30 -15.92 -14.13
CA ALA A 108 -4.54 -15.78 -15.36
C ALA A 108 -4.47 -14.29 -15.74
N GLU A 109 -3.28 -13.82 -16.08
CA GLU A 109 -3.01 -12.41 -16.36
C GLU A 109 -3.97 -11.83 -17.42
N ASN A 110 -4.15 -12.55 -18.53
CA ASN A 110 -5.07 -12.16 -19.60
C ASN A 110 -6.54 -12.05 -19.13
N VAL A 111 -6.99 -12.96 -18.25
CA VAL A 111 -8.34 -12.96 -17.70
C VAL A 111 -8.54 -11.75 -16.78
N VAL A 112 -7.56 -11.46 -15.93
CA VAL A 112 -7.59 -10.31 -15.02
C VAL A 112 -7.57 -9.00 -15.80
N ILE A 113 -6.67 -8.85 -16.77
CA ILE A 113 -6.57 -7.64 -17.61
C ILE A 113 -7.86 -7.41 -18.41
N ASP A 114 -8.41 -8.44 -19.08
CA ASP A 114 -9.66 -8.31 -19.83
C ASP A 114 -10.82 -7.90 -18.90
N LYS A 115 -10.85 -8.45 -17.68
CA LYS A 115 -11.86 -8.08 -16.69
C LYS A 115 -11.71 -6.62 -16.25
N LEU A 116 -10.49 -6.15 -15.99
CA LEU A 116 -10.23 -4.74 -15.62
C LEU A 116 -10.68 -3.78 -16.71
N ARG A 117 -10.38 -4.09 -17.98
CA ARG A 117 -10.80 -3.31 -19.15
C ARG A 117 -12.31 -3.17 -19.25
N ARG A 118 -13.05 -4.28 -19.10
CA ARG A 118 -14.52 -4.27 -19.17
C ARG A 118 -15.16 -3.49 -18.03
N VAL A 119 -14.51 -3.47 -16.86
CA VAL A 119 -15.01 -2.79 -15.66
C VAL A 119 -14.81 -1.28 -15.77
N GLY A 120 -13.78 -0.81 -16.48
CA GLY A 120 -13.48 0.62 -16.68
C GLY A 120 -13.23 1.32 -15.34
N ILE A 121 -12.25 0.81 -14.59
CA ILE A 121 -12.01 1.22 -13.20
C ILE A 121 -11.71 2.72 -13.11
N GLY A 122 -10.91 3.28 -14.01
CA GLY A 122 -10.56 4.71 -14.01
C GLY A 122 -11.78 5.62 -14.04
N GLY A 123 -12.80 5.27 -14.83
CA GLY A 123 -14.06 6.04 -14.89
C GLY A 123 -14.91 5.91 -13.62
N ARG A 124 -14.98 4.71 -13.03
CA ARG A 124 -15.73 4.49 -11.78
C ARG A 124 -15.05 5.14 -10.58
N LEU A 125 -13.73 5.03 -10.49
CA LEU A 125 -12.93 5.73 -9.49
C LEU A 125 -13.05 7.24 -9.65
N GLY A 126 -13.04 7.74 -10.89
CA GLY A 126 -13.28 9.16 -11.20
C GLY A 126 -14.63 9.64 -10.67
N GLY A 127 -15.71 8.96 -11.05
CA GLY A 127 -17.06 9.31 -10.58
C GLY A 127 -17.26 9.16 -9.07
N TRP A 128 -16.56 8.20 -8.45
CA TRP A 128 -16.57 8.04 -6.99
C TRP A 128 -15.82 9.17 -6.29
N LEU A 129 -14.60 9.52 -6.74
CA LEU A 129 -13.79 10.61 -6.18
C LEU A 129 -14.40 12.00 -6.43
N ALA A 130 -15.18 12.18 -7.49
CA ALA A 130 -15.87 13.44 -7.78
C ALA A 130 -16.97 13.77 -6.75
N GLN A 131 -17.36 12.83 -5.89
CA GLN A 131 -18.32 13.09 -4.81
C GLN A 131 -17.59 13.65 -3.57
N PRO A 132 -18.04 14.78 -3.00
CA PRO A 132 -17.39 15.41 -1.84
C PRO A 132 -17.20 14.49 -0.64
N SER A 133 -18.21 13.68 -0.32
CA SER A 133 -18.15 12.73 0.81
C SER A 133 -17.06 11.67 0.66
N ASN A 134 -16.81 11.20 -0.57
CA ASN A 134 -15.79 10.20 -0.85
C ASN A 134 -14.39 10.83 -0.82
N ALA A 135 -14.22 12.02 -1.41
CA ALA A 135 -12.96 12.77 -1.35
C ALA A 135 -12.56 13.12 0.10
N GLU A 136 -13.53 13.48 0.94
CA GLU A 136 -13.32 13.70 2.37
C GLU A 136 -12.89 12.41 3.09
N ARG A 137 -13.56 11.29 2.79
CA ARG A 137 -13.18 9.98 3.34
C ARG A 137 -11.74 9.60 2.96
N VAL A 138 -11.37 9.70 1.69
CA VAL A 138 -10.00 9.42 1.24
C VAL A 138 -9.01 10.35 1.92
N THR A 139 -9.32 11.63 2.05
CA THR A 139 -8.45 12.60 2.73
C THR A 139 -8.26 12.24 4.21
N ALA A 140 -9.30 11.76 4.90
CA ALA A 140 -9.22 11.32 6.29
C ALA A 140 -8.37 10.05 6.45
N GLU A 141 -8.52 9.07 5.55
CA GLU A 141 -7.71 7.86 5.54
C GLU A 141 -6.24 8.18 5.23
N LEU A 142 -5.98 9.07 4.25
CA LEU A 142 -4.64 9.55 3.92
C LEU A 142 -4.00 10.27 5.10
N ALA A 143 -4.74 11.14 5.80
CA ALA A 143 -4.23 11.79 7.00
C ALA A 143 -3.85 10.78 8.10
N THR A 144 -4.67 9.74 8.28
CA THR A 144 -4.41 8.66 9.25
C THR A 144 -3.16 7.85 8.86
N ALA A 145 -3.01 7.52 7.57
CA ALA A 145 -1.85 6.81 7.04
C ALA A 145 -0.57 7.65 7.16
N VAL A 146 -0.63 8.94 6.82
CA VAL A 146 0.49 9.88 6.97
C VAL A 146 0.89 9.99 8.43
N ARG A 147 -0.09 10.11 9.36
CA ARG A 147 0.19 10.10 10.79
C ARG A 147 0.92 8.83 11.20
N ALA A 148 0.39 7.66 10.84
CA ALA A 148 1.01 6.38 11.18
C ALA A 148 2.45 6.30 10.64
N ALA A 149 2.67 6.64 9.36
CA ALA A 149 3.99 6.64 8.76
C ALA A 149 4.96 7.60 9.48
N VAL A 150 4.55 8.84 9.73
CA VAL A 150 5.38 9.86 10.39
C VAL A 150 5.68 9.51 11.84
N THR A 151 4.75 8.87 12.56
CA THR A 151 4.98 8.42 13.94
C THR A 151 5.94 7.23 14.03
N VAL A 152 5.97 6.36 13.02
CA VAL A 152 6.90 5.22 12.97
C VAL A 152 8.33 5.66 12.65
N LEU A 153 8.48 6.78 11.92
CA LEU A 153 9.79 7.36 11.62
C LEU A 153 10.41 7.99 12.87
N ARG A 154 11.54 7.43 13.31
CA ARG A 154 12.37 7.99 14.38
C ARG A 154 13.13 9.20 13.85
N ASP A 155 13.28 10.22 14.70
CA ASP A 155 13.92 11.47 14.29
C ASP A 155 15.44 11.27 14.03
N GLU A 156 16.06 10.33 14.74
CA GLU A 156 17.46 9.94 14.56
C GLU A 156 17.73 9.31 13.18
N ASP A 157 16.83 8.45 12.70
CA ASP A 157 16.97 7.74 11.42
C ASP A 157 16.86 8.72 10.23
N ILE A 158 15.99 9.73 10.35
CA ILE A 158 15.81 10.75 9.32
C ILE A 158 17.03 11.66 9.24
N ALA A 159 17.65 12.01 10.37
CA ALA A 159 18.87 12.83 10.37
C ALA A 159 19.99 12.15 9.56
N ALA A 160 20.20 10.85 9.75
CA ALA A 160 21.19 10.09 8.99
C ALA A 160 20.84 9.97 7.50
N VAL A 161 19.55 9.84 7.14
CA VAL A 161 19.10 9.83 5.73
C VAL A 161 19.27 11.21 5.08
N LEU A 162 18.93 12.30 5.79
CA LEU A 162 19.13 13.67 5.32
C LEU A 162 20.60 14.00 5.16
N GLU A 163 21.46 13.55 6.08
CA GLU A 163 22.91 13.67 5.92
C GLU A 163 23.36 12.94 4.64
N ASN A 164 23.01 11.68 4.47
CA ASN A 164 23.47 10.90 3.32
C ASN A 164 22.85 11.31 1.97
N ALA A 165 21.60 11.80 1.95
CA ALA A 165 20.91 12.16 0.71
C ALA A 165 21.10 13.63 0.32
N LEU A 166 21.01 14.54 1.29
CA LEU A 166 21.08 15.98 1.06
C LEU A 166 22.53 16.47 1.12
N VAL A 167 23.28 16.12 2.18
CA VAL A 167 24.67 16.59 2.34
C VAL A 167 25.56 16.03 1.24
N LYS A 168 25.39 14.76 0.86
CA LYS A 168 26.12 14.17 -0.27
C LYS A 168 25.91 14.95 -1.59
N ARG A 169 24.66 15.27 -1.93
CA ARG A 169 24.35 16.09 -3.13
C ARG A 169 24.90 17.51 -3.01
N LEU A 170 24.86 18.11 -1.82
CA LEU A 170 25.41 19.44 -1.55
C LEU A 170 26.95 19.46 -1.62
N ILE A 171 27.60 18.35 -1.28
CA ILE A 171 29.05 18.17 -1.41
C ILE A 171 29.44 17.98 -2.89
N GLU A 172 28.69 17.18 -3.64
CA GLU A 172 28.97 16.84 -5.04
C GLU A 172 28.89 18.02 -6.01
N GLN A 173 28.05 19.03 -5.73
CA GLN A 173 27.98 20.25 -6.55
C GLN A 173 28.83 21.40 -5.98
N PRO A 174 29.63 22.09 -6.83
CA PRO A 174 30.33 23.29 -6.42
C PRO A 174 29.33 24.44 -6.20
N TRP A 175 29.43 25.08 -5.03
CA TRP A 175 28.60 26.20 -4.61
C TRP A 175 29.07 27.52 -5.21
N GLY A 176 30.34 27.63 -5.59
CA GLY A 176 30.92 28.89 -6.09
C GLY A 176 30.09 29.54 -7.22
N PRO A 177 29.95 28.90 -8.39
CA PRO A 177 29.24 29.49 -9.53
C PRO A 177 27.75 29.86 -9.29
N PRO A 178 26.91 29.05 -8.61
CA PRO A 178 25.56 29.47 -8.27
C PRO A 178 25.52 30.61 -7.24
N LEU A 179 26.37 30.59 -6.21
CA LEU A 179 26.44 31.68 -5.23
C LEU A 179 26.90 32.98 -5.86
N GLY A 180 27.92 32.94 -6.73
CA GLY A 180 28.41 34.14 -7.43
C GLY A 180 27.37 34.74 -8.37
N ARG A 181 26.48 33.92 -8.97
CA ARG A 181 25.34 34.42 -9.75
C ARG A 181 24.31 35.15 -8.88
N LEU A 182 23.94 34.55 -7.76
CA LEU A 182 22.99 35.16 -6.82
C LEU A 182 23.54 36.44 -6.18
N LEU A 183 24.79 36.41 -5.70
CA LEU A 183 25.46 37.58 -5.16
C LEU A 183 25.60 38.67 -6.22
N GLY A 184 26.03 38.32 -7.43
CA GLY A 184 26.13 39.27 -8.54
C GLY A 184 24.80 39.95 -8.87
N GLN A 185 23.68 39.20 -8.88
CA GLN A 185 22.35 39.78 -9.07
C GLN A 185 21.97 40.73 -7.94
N LEU A 186 22.07 40.29 -6.68
CA LEU A 186 21.74 41.12 -5.51
C LEU A 186 22.57 42.41 -5.43
N LEU A 187 23.86 42.34 -5.81
CA LEU A 187 24.76 43.49 -5.83
C LEU A 187 24.46 44.44 -6.99
N THR A 188 24.07 43.91 -8.15
CA THR A 188 23.66 44.73 -9.31
C THR A 188 22.35 45.45 -9.03
N ASP A 189 21.43 44.81 -8.30
CA ASP A 189 20.14 45.38 -7.89
C ASP A 189 20.29 46.40 -6.75
N GLY A 190 21.48 46.54 -6.16
CA GLY A 190 21.79 47.53 -5.12
C GLY A 190 21.23 47.19 -3.73
N GLU A 191 20.75 45.96 -3.49
CA GLU A 191 20.18 45.56 -2.20
C GLU A 191 21.20 45.55 -1.07
N HIS A 192 22.50 45.44 -1.38
CA HIS A 192 23.58 45.44 -0.40
C HIS A 192 23.84 46.81 0.24
N HIS A 193 23.42 47.91 -0.40
CA HIS A 193 23.67 49.26 0.14
C HIS A 193 23.08 49.45 1.55
N LYS A 194 21.90 48.88 1.84
CA LYS A 194 21.29 48.92 3.18
C LYS A 194 22.17 48.24 4.25
N LEU A 195 22.83 47.15 3.88
CA LEU A 195 23.74 46.45 4.78
C LEU A 195 25.03 47.25 4.98
N VAL A 196 25.57 47.83 3.90
CA VAL A 196 26.75 48.71 3.99
C VAL A 196 26.45 49.95 4.83
N ASP A 197 25.27 50.52 4.72
CA ASP A 197 24.81 51.63 5.57
C ASP A 197 24.84 51.24 7.05
N LEU A 198 24.21 50.11 7.40
CA LEU A 198 24.21 49.61 8.77
C LEU A 198 25.61 49.36 9.31
N LEU A 199 26.50 48.77 8.49
CA LEU A 199 27.86 48.45 8.89
C LEU A 199 28.72 49.70 9.06
N THR A 200 28.59 50.68 8.17
CA THR A 200 29.33 51.96 8.27
C THR A 200 28.86 52.79 9.46
N GLU A 201 27.55 52.78 9.76
CA GLU A 201 26.97 53.38 10.97
C GLU A 201 27.55 52.73 12.23
N ARG A 202 27.46 51.40 12.35
CA ARG A 202 28.01 50.67 13.50
C ARG A 202 29.52 50.84 13.64
N ALA A 203 30.25 50.90 12.52
CA ALA A 203 31.69 51.16 12.55
C ALA A 203 32.02 52.56 13.05
N TYR A 204 31.28 53.58 12.60
CA TYR A 204 31.43 54.96 13.09
C TYR A 204 31.13 55.05 14.60
N GLU A 205 30.01 54.51 15.04
CA GLU A 205 29.64 54.49 16.46
C GLU A 205 30.68 53.77 17.31
N TRP A 206 31.17 52.62 16.85
CA TRP A 206 32.22 51.88 17.56
C TRP A 206 33.49 52.72 17.69
N VAL A 207 33.94 53.38 16.62
CA VAL A 207 35.12 54.27 16.70
C VAL A 207 34.87 55.43 17.66
N ARG A 208 33.71 56.09 17.59
CA ARG A 208 33.32 57.21 18.45
C ARG A 208 33.31 56.84 19.94
N ASP A 209 32.79 55.65 20.25
CA ASP A 209 32.55 55.23 21.63
C ASP A 209 33.79 54.51 22.23
N ASN A 210 34.81 54.20 21.42
CA ASN A 210 36.00 53.45 21.84
C ASN A 210 37.32 54.20 21.62
N HIS A 211 37.40 55.47 22.04
CA HIS A 211 38.63 56.28 21.97
C HIS A 211 39.86 55.54 22.52
N ASP A 212 39.78 54.99 23.73
CA ASP A 212 40.92 54.31 24.38
C ASP A 212 41.43 53.09 23.59
N ALA A 213 40.55 52.38 22.89
CA ALA A 213 40.91 51.21 22.09
C ALA A 213 41.68 51.63 20.83
N VAL A 214 41.18 52.64 20.13
CA VAL A 214 41.78 53.18 18.91
C VAL A 214 43.12 53.84 19.22
N SER A 215 43.15 54.71 20.23
CA SER A 215 44.36 55.40 20.68
C SER A 215 45.47 54.42 21.06
N ARG A 216 45.13 53.30 21.73
CA ARG A 216 46.10 52.25 22.10
C ARG A 216 46.71 51.53 20.90
N VAL A 217 45.93 51.29 19.84
CA VAL A 217 46.43 50.67 18.60
C VAL A 217 47.45 51.59 17.92
N VAL A 218 47.17 52.90 17.90
CA VAL A 218 48.05 53.92 17.34
C VAL A 218 49.33 54.03 18.16
N SER A 219 49.23 54.15 19.49
CA SER A 219 50.41 54.28 20.37
C SER A 219 51.36 53.08 20.28
N ARG A 220 50.85 51.86 20.03
CA ARG A 220 51.67 50.65 19.86
C ARG A 220 52.48 50.63 18.55
N ARG A 221 52.11 51.43 17.55
CA ARG A 221 52.82 51.53 16.26
C ARG A 221 53.83 52.68 16.23
N LEU A 222 53.90 53.51 17.28
CA LEU A 222 54.87 54.61 17.35
C LEU A 222 56.28 54.10 17.67
N PRO A 223 57.34 54.72 17.11
CA PRO A 223 58.71 54.32 17.38
C PRO A 223 59.07 54.46 18.86
N GLY A 224 59.79 53.48 19.42
CA GLY A 224 60.17 53.47 20.84
C GLY A 224 61.10 54.61 21.29
N TRP A 225 61.56 55.47 20.38
CA TRP A 225 62.37 56.66 20.67
C TRP A 225 61.53 57.95 20.84
N SER A 226 60.20 57.88 20.71
CA SER A 226 59.28 59.02 20.87
C SER A 226 59.01 59.34 22.36
N PRO A 227 59.01 60.62 22.78
CA PRO A 227 58.59 61.02 24.12
C PRO A 227 57.09 60.77 24.36
N ARG A 228 56.73 60.28 25.55
CA ARG A 228 55.33 59.93 25.92
C ARG A 228 54.29 61.05 25.73
N PHE A 229 54.71 62.32 25.79
CA PHE A 229 53.80 63.47 25.56
C PHE A 229 53.48 63.67 24.08
N VAL A 230 54.40 63.29 23.18
CA VAL A 230 54.19 63.30 21.72
C VAL A 230 53.28 62.14 21.33
N ASP A 231 53.41 60.99 22.00
CA ASP A 231 52.59 59.81 21.74
C ASP A 231 51.09 60.07 21.96
N GLY A 232 50.75 60.80 23.03
CA GLY A 232 49.36 61.17 23.32
C GLY A 232 48.78 62.17 22.31
N LEU A 233 49.54 63.20 21.96
CA LEU A 233 49.13 64.19 20.96
C LEU A 233 48.94 63.58 19.56
N VAL A 234 49.81 62.65 19.17
CA VAL A 234 49.72 61.95 17.89
C VAL A 234 48.56 60.95 17.91
N ALA A 235 48.34 60.25 19.02
CA ALA A 235 47.19 59.34 19.17
C ALA A 235 45.85 60.08 19.10
N ASP A 236 45.70 61.21 19.80
CA ASP A 236 44.47 62.00 19.77
C ASP A 236 44.21 62.61 18.39
N LYS A 237 45.26 63.11 17.72
CA LYS A 237 45.13 63.62 16.35
C LYS A 237 44.73 62.52 15.38
N LEU A 238 45.38 61.36 15.42
CA LEU A 238 45.07 60.23 14.54
C LEU A 238 43.69 59.64 14.85
N TYR A 239 43.28 59.61 16.12
CA TYR A 239 41.90 59.27 16.49
C TYR A 239 40.90 60.23 15.83
N GLY A 240 41.16 61.55 15.91
CA GLY A 240 40.32 62.56 15.25
C GLY A 240 40.21 62.34 13.74
N GLU A 241 41.32 62.02 13.07
CA GLU A 241 41.34 61.69 11.64
C GLU A 241 40.58 60.39 11.33
N VAL A 242 40.73 59.34 12.14
CA VAL A 242 40.01 58.07 11.96
C VAL A 242 38.51 58.23 12.20
N LEU A 243 38.13 59.02 13.20
CA LEU A 243 36.73 59.34 13.49
C LEU A 243 36.11 60.20 12.37
N ALA A 244 36.85 61.21 11.90
CA ALA A 244 36.42 62.04 10.77
C ALA A 244 36.29 61.22 9.48
N PHE A 245 37.22 60.29 9.23
CA PHE A 245 37.13 59.35 8.11
C PHE A 245 35.93 58.43 8.25
N ALA A 246 35.70 57.81 9.41
CA ALA A 246 34.54 56.95 9.65
C ALA A 246 33.21 57.71 9.48
N TRP A 247 33.15 58.96 9.94
CA TRP A 247 32.00 59.85 9.72
C TRP A 247 31.79 60.16 8.24
N ALA A 248 32.86 60.47 7.49
CA ALA A 248 32.79 60.73 6.05
C ALA A 248 32.31 59.50 5.28
N VAL A 249 32.83 58.31 5.60
CA VAL A 249 32.38 57.04 5.02
C VAL A 249 30.92 56.77 5.35
N HIS A 250 30.49 57.00 6.60
CA HIS A 250 29.10 56.78 7.00
C HIS A 250 28.14 57.77 6.31
N SER A 251 28.47 59.06 6.28
CA SER A 251 27.55 60.14 5.89
C SER A 251 27.46 60.38 4.37
N ASP A 252 28.48 60.01 3.61
CA ASP A 252 28.52 60.19 2.16
C ASP A 252 28.36 58.83 1.45
N PRO A 253 27.19 58.55 0.83
CA PRO A 253 26.98 57.32 0.05
C PRO A 253 27.95 57.15 -1.12
N GLU A 254 28.44 58.25 -1.69
CA GLU A 254 29.34 58.26 -2.84
C GLU A 254 30.83 58.20 -2.45
N HIS A 255 31.12 58.04 -1.15
CA HIS A 255 32.47 58.01 -0.62
C HIS A 255 33.33 56.92 -1.28
N ALA A 256 34.59 57.23 -1.57
CA ALA A 256 35.51 56.33 -2.28
C ALA A 256 35.64 54.93 -1.63
N MET A 257 35.59 54.86 -0.29
CA MET A 257 35.62 53.60 0.45
C MET A 257 34.37 52.73 0.20
N ARG A 258 33.19 53.32 0.09
CA ARG A 258 31.95 52.58 -0.21
C ARG A 258 32.01 52.01 -1.63
N LYS A 259 32.43 52.83 -2.59
CA LYS A 259 32.67 52.37 -3.98
C LYS A 259 33.71 51.26 -4.07
N ALA A 260 34.75 51.32 -3.24
CA ALA A 260 35.75 50.26 -3.17
C ALA A 260 35.16 48.94 -2.62
N VAL A 261 34.27 49.02 -1.63
CA VAL A 261 33.52 47.85 -1.14
C VAL A 261 32.60 47.29 -2.22
N ASP A 262 31.85 48.13 -2.93
CA ASP A 262 30.99 47.69 -4.03
C ASP A 262 31.79 46.99 -5.13
N THR A 263 32.91 47.59 -5.54
CA THR A 263 33.83 47.03 -6.54
C THR A 263 34.37 45.68 -6.06
N PHE A 264 34.85 45.60 -4.82
CA PHE A 264 35.34 44.36 -4.24
C PHE A 264 34.27 43.26 -4.19
N LEU A 265 33.03 43.59 -3.80
CA LEU A 265 31.95 42.61 -3.73
C LEU A 265 31.54 42.11 -5.13
N LEU A 266 31.54 42.99 -6.13
CA LEU A 266 31.27 42.64 -7.52
C LEU A 266 32.39 41.76 -8.11
N GLU A 267 33.65 42.10 -7.87
CA GLU A 267 34.81 41.30 -8.25
C GLU A 267 34.78 39.94 -7.56
N PHE A 268 34.54 39.90 -6.25
CA PHE A 268 34.41 38.66 -5.50
C PHE A 268 33.27 37.78 -6.04
N ALA A 269 32.11 38.36 -6.36
CA ALA A 269 31.00 37.64 -6.97
C ALA A 269 31.34 37.11 -8.37
N HIS A 270 32.16 37.83 -9.13
CA HIS A 270 32.68 37.38 -10.42
C HIS A 270 33.64 36.20 -10.25
N ASP A 271 34.65 36.36 -9.40
CA ASP A 271 35.70 35.39 -9.11
C ASP A 271 35.14 34.08 -8.56
N LEU A 272 34.09 34.16 -7.73
CA LEU A 272 33.36 32.99 -7.24
C LEU A 272 32.75 32.13 -8.37
N ARG A 273 32.63 32.66 -9.60
CA ARG A 273 32.16 31.93 -10.78
C ARG A 273 33.27 31.51 -11.74
N THR A 274 34.35 32.29 -11.83
CA THR A 274 35.34 32.16 -12.91
C THR A 274 36.74 31.81 -12.43
N ASP A 275 37.11 32.16 -11.19
CA ASP A 275 38.43 31.90 -10.62
C ASP A 275 38.46 30.56 -9.85
N PRO A 276 39.25 29.57 -10.31
CA PRO A 276 39.36 28.27 -9.65
C PRO A 276 39.82 28.36 -8.19
N ALA A 277 40.72 29.28 -7.84
CA ALA A 277 41.25 29.40 -6.49
C ALA A 277 40.19 29.92 -5.49
N THR A 278 39.39 30.90 -5.92
CA THR A 278 38.28 31.43 -5.14
C THR A 278 37.15 30.41 -4.99
N ILE A 279 36.84 29.65 -6.04
CA ILE A 279 35.89 28.53 -5.96
C ILE A 279 36.38 27.50 -4.94
N GLU A 280 37.65 27.08 -4.99
CA GLU A 280 38.20 26.10 -4.06
C GLU A 280 38.13 26.57 -2.59
N ARG A 281 38.41 27.85 -2.33
CA ARG A 281 38.24 28.43 -0.98
C ARG A 281 36.79 28.40 -0.52
N ALA A 282 35.84 28.71 -1.40
CA ALA A 282 34.42 28.62 -1.08
C ALA A 282 33.99 27.18 -0.79
N GLU A 283 34.51 26.21 -1.53
CA GLU A 283 34.29 24.78 -1.26
C GLU A 283 34.89 24.35 0.08
N ALA A 284 36.06 24.85 0.47
CA ALA A 284 36.65 24.57 1.77
C ALA A 284 35.78 25.11 2.92
N ILE A 285 35.26 26.34 2.78
CA ILE A 285 34.32 26.94 3.75
C ILE A 285 33.02 26.13 3.81
N LYS A 286 32.47 25.71 2.65
CA LYS A 286 31.30 24.83 2.57
C LYS A 286 31.49 23.58 3.43
N LEU A 287 32.61 22.88 3.24
CA LEU A 287 32.90 21.65 3.98
C LEU A 287 33.03 21.89 5.49
N GLN A 288 33.64 23.00 5.90
CA GLN A 288 33.75 23.37 7.31
C GLN A 288 32.39 23.67 7.96
N VAL A 289 31.52 24.40 7.25
CA VAL A 289 30.16 24.72 7.73
C VAL A 289 29.32 23.46 7.83
N LEU A 290 29.34 22.60 6.79
CA LEU A 290 28.58 21.35 6.78
C LEU A 290 29.05 20.36 7.86
N ALA A 291 30.33 20.38 8.21
CA ALA A 291 30.90 19.55 9.29
C ALA A 291 30.65 20.12 10.69
N HIS A 292 30.11 21.33 10.82
CA HIS A 292 29.92 21.97 12.12
C HIS A 292 28.77 21.31 12.90
N PRO A 293 28.97 20.90 14.17
CA PRO A 293 27.93 20.22 14.96
C PRO A 293 26.62 21.00 15.10
N GLU A 294 26.71 22.34 15.14
CA GLU A 294 25.51 23.20 15.23
C GLU A 294 24.61 23.12 13.98
N VAL A 295 25.19 22.88 12.79
CA VAL A 295 24.41 22.70 11.57
C VAL A 295 23.60 21.41 11.63
N GLN A 296 24.17 20.33 12.19
CA GLN A 296 23.47 19.07 12.39
C GLN A 296 22.29 19.23 13.38
N ILE A 297 22.49 19.98 14.48
CA ILE A 297 21.42 20.31 15.44
C ILE A 297 20.31 21.13 14.77
N LEU A 298 20.68 22.10 13.93
CA LEU A 298 19.72 22.92 13.20
C LEU A 298 18.86 22.08 12.23
N VAL A 299 19.48 21.15 11.49
CA VAL A 299 18.76 20.24 10.60
C VAL A 299 17.79 19.35 11.38
N GLY A 300 18.22 18.79 12.52
CA GLY A 300 17.36 17.97 13.38
C GLY A 300 16.17 18.74 13.95
N SER A 301 16.38 19.98 14.40
CA SER A 301 15.30 20.84 14.92
C SER A 301 14.36 21.35 13.82
N ALA A 302 14.86 21.63 12.63
CA ALA A 302 14.04 21.94 11.46
C ALA A 302 13.16 20.75 11.06
N TRP A 303 13.71 19.53 11.10
CA TRP A 303 12.95 18.30 10.85
C TRP A 303 11.84 18.09 11.88
N SER A 304 12.15 18.18 13.19
CA SER A 304 11.15 17.97 14.23
C SER A 304 10.02 19.02 14.16
N THR A 305 10.36 20.26 13.81
CA THR A 305 9.38 21.33 13.58
C THR A 305 8.51 21.02 12.36
N ALA A 306 9.10 20.64 11.23
CA ALA A 306 8.37 20.29 10.02
C ALA A 306 7.45 19.06 10.24
N LYS A 307 7.96 18.04 10.95
CA LYS A 307 7.21 16.85 11.36
C LYS A 307 5.98 17.24 12.17
N LYS A 308 6.15 18.09 13.19
CA LYS A 308 5.06 18.58 14.03
C LYS A 308 4.02 19.35 13.21
N MET A 309 4.46 20.29 12.37
CA MET A 309 3.56 21.06 11.51
C MET A 309 2.74 20.16 10.57
N LEU A 310 3.38 19.13 10.00
CA LEU A 310 2.72 18.18 9.11
C LEU A 310 1.72 17.27 9.84
N LEU A 311 2.05 16.83 11.05
CA LEU A 311 1.14 16.08 11.91
C LEU A 311 -0.06 16.94 12.32
N ASP A 312 0.17 18.14 12.82
CA ASP A 312 -0.88 19.08 13.24
C ASP A 312 -1.83 19.39 12.07
N ALA A 313 -1.27 19.63 10.87
CA ALA A 313 -2.06 19.86 9.66
C ALA A 313 -2.83 18.62 9.18
N ALA A 314 -2.31 17.41 9.40
CA ALA A 314 -3.01 16.17 9.05
C ALA A 314 -4.16 15.88 10.04
N GLU A 315 -3.99 16.19 11.32
CA GLU A 315 -5.00 15.97 12.36
C GLU A 315 -6.14 16.99 12.29
N ASP A 316 -5.83 18.25 12.02
CA ASP A 316 -6.84 19.29 11.88
C ASP A 316 -7.66 19.13 10.59
N SER A 317 -8.92 18.71 10.75
CA SER A 317 -9.90 18.58 9.66
C SER A 317 -10.14 19.86 8.85
N THR A 318 -9.84 21.03 9.42
CA THR A 318 -10.04 22.35 8.79
C THR A 318 -8.78 22.89 8.11
N SER A 319 -7.65 22.18 8.21
CA SER A 319 -6.36 22.63 7.71
C SER A 319 -6.40 22.92 6.20
N GLU A 320 -5.63 23.94 5.80
CA GLU A 320 -5.45 24.29 4.38
C GLU A 320 -4.90 23.09 3.59
N LEU A 321 -4.02 22.29 4.19
CA LEU A 321 -3.46 21.08 3.60
C LEU A 321 -4.56 20.07 3.26
N ARG A 322 -5.43 19.72 4.22
CA ARG A 322 -6.52 18.77 3.98
C ARG A 322 -7.52 19.29 2.96
N ARG A 323 -7.85 20.59 3.01
CA ARG A 323 -8.72 21.21 1.98
C ARG A 323 -8.10 21.09 0.59
N ARG A 324 -6.81 21.41 0.42
CA ARG A 324 -6.14 21.27 -0.87
C ARG A 324 -6.06 19.83 -1.36
N VAL A 325 -5.81 18.87 -0.47
CA VAL A 325 -5.83 17.44 -0.82
C VAL A 325 -7.22 17.02 -1.29
N ARG A 326 -8.27 17.35 -0.53
CA ARG A 326 -9.66 17.07 -0.89
C ARG A 326 -10.04 17.70 -2.23
N ASP A 327 -9.74 18.98 -2.42
CA ASP A 327 -10.09 19.72 -3.64
C ASP A 327 -9.29 19.18 -4.84
N GLY A 328 -8.04 18.75 -4.62
CA GLY A 328 -7.24 18.03 -5.61
C GLY A 328 -7.85 16.67 -5.99
N LEU A 329 -8.36 15.91 -5.03
CA LEU A 329 -9.06 14.64 -5.28
C LEU A 329 -10.37 14.85 -6.05
N LEU A 330 -11.13 15.89 -5.73
CA LEU A 330 -12.33 16.29 -6.47
C LEU A 330 -12.00 16.66 -7.91
N ALA A 331 -10.97 17.50 -8.11
CA ALA A 331 -10.50 17.89 -9.43
C ALA A 331 -10.01 16.68 -10.24
N LEU A 332 -9.27 15.77 -9.60
CA LEU A 332 -8.84 14.51 -10.21
C LEU A 332 -10.05 13.64 -10.59
N GLY A 333 -11.03 13.48 -9.71
CA GLY A 333 -12.26 12.74 -9.99
C GLY A 333 -13.05 13.31 -11.16
N GLY A 334 -13.18 14.64 -11.22
CA GLY A 334 -13.80 15.33 -12.35
C GLY A 334 -13.03 15.10 -13.66
N ARG A 335 -11.69 15.22 -13.64
CA ARG A 335 -10.84 14.97 -14.80
C ARG A 335 -10.92 13.52 -15.27
N LEU A 336 -10.87 12.53 -14.37
CA LEU A 336 -10.99 11.11 -14.74
C LEU A 336 -12.35 10.75 -15.35
N THR A 337 -13.39 11.56 -15.07
CA THR A 337 -14.72 11.39 -15.64
C THR A 337 -14.83 12.06 -17.02
N GLY A 338 -14.25 13.25 -17.19
CA GLY A 338 -14.37 14.06 -18.41
C GLY A 338 -13.28 13.86 -19.46
N ASP A 339 -12.10 13.36 -19.07
CA ASP A 339 -10.93 13.21 -19.93
C ASP A 339 -10.67 11.73 -20.24
N ALA A 340 -11.01 11.32 -21.47
CA ALA A 340 -10.84 9.95 -21.93
C ALA A 340 -9.37 9.51 -22.03
N GLU A 341 -8.45 10.44 -22.32
CA GLU A 341 -7.02 10.13 -22.43
C GLU A 341 -6.42 9.87 -21.05
N LEU A 342 -6.73 10.74 -20.08
CA LEU A 342 -6.29 10.55 -18.70
C LEU A 342 -6.83 9.24 -18.12
N ARG A 343 -8.12 8.94 -18.36
CA ARG A 343 -8.74 7.68 -17.94
C ARG A 343 -8.03 6.48 -18.53
N SER A 344 -7.72 6.51 -19.84
CA SER A 344 -6.98 5.43 -20.50
C SER A 344 -5.60 5.22 -19.89
N LYS A 345 -4.88 6.30 -19.55
CA LYS A 345 -3.56 6.20 -18.90
C LYS A 345 -3.67 5.53 -17.52
N VAL A 346 -4.69 5.89 -16.73
CA VAL A 346 -4.94 5.26 -15.43
C VAL A 346 -5.31 3.79 -15.58
N ASP A 347 -6.19 3.45 -16.52
CA ASP A 347 -6.57 2.05 -16.77
C ASP A 347 -5.36 1.21 -17.19
N THR A 348 -4.51 1.71 -18.11
CA THR A 348 -3.27 1.02 -18.50
C THR A 348 -2.28 0.86 -17.34
N TRP A 349 -2.15 1.88 -16.49
CA TRP A 349 -1.31 1.78 -15.30
C TRP A 349 -1.86 0.73 -14.31
N LEU A 350 -3.17 0.70 -14.08
CA LEU A 350 -3.83 -0.31 -13.25
C LEU A 350 -3.68 -1.73 -13.81
N GLU A 351 -3.76 -1.89 -15.13
CA GLU A 351 -3.46 -3.16 -15.81
C GLU A 351 -2.02 -3.62 -15.53
N GLY A 352 -1.05 -2.71 -15.58
CA GLY A 352 0.35 -3.00 -15.26
C GLY A 352 0.54 -3.43 -13.80
N VAL A 353 -0.11 -2.74 -12.86
CA VAL A 353 -0.09 -3.13 -11.43
C VAL A 353 -0.73 -4.51 -11.23
N ALA A 354 -1.89 -4.77 -11.84
CA ALA A 354 -2.57 -6.05 -11.72
C ALA A 354 -1.77 -7.20 -12.35
N SER A 355 -1.16 -6.97 -13.52
CA SER A 355 -0.24 -7.92 -14.16
C SER A 355 0.92 -8.26 -13.22
N TYR A 356 1.57 -7.25 -12.64
CA TYR A 356 2.65 -7.46 -11.68
C TYR A 356 2.19 -8.25 -10.45
N VAL A 357 1.03 -7.92 -9.88
CA VAL A 357 0.49 -8.63 -8.71
C VAL A 357 0.18 -10.08 -9.05
N VAL A 358 -0.43 -10.35 -10.20
CA VAL A 358 -0.73 -11.71 -10.65
C VAL A 358 0.55 -12.50 -10.93
N ALA A 359 1.52 -11.91 -11.61
CA ALA A 359 2.78 -12.58 -11.94
C ALA A 359 3.60 -12.95 -10.71
N ASN A 360 3.64 -12.07 -9.70
CA ASN A 360 4.50 -12.26 -8.53
C ASN A 360 3.80 -12.86 -7.31
N TYR A 361 2.48 -12.69 -7.17
CA TYR A 361 1.73 -13.07 -5.97
C TYR A 361 0.58 -14.07 -6.20
N ARG A 362 0.43 -14.61 -7.42
CA ARG A 362 -0.58 -15.65 -7.68
C ARG A 362 -0.38 -16.86 -6.77
N GLY A 363 0.86 -17.25 -6.49
CA GLY A 363 1.19 -18.38 -5.63
C GLY A 363 0.61 -18.21 -4.22
N GLU A 364 0.81 -17.03 -3.63
CA GLU A 364 0.34 -16.68 -2.29
C GLU A 364 -1.18 -16.68 -2.20
N ILE A 365 -1.88 -16.19 -3.23
CA ILE A 365 -3.35 -16.23 -3.29
C ILE A 365 -3.84 -17.68 -3.36
N THR A 366 -3.19 -18.54 -4.17
CA THR A 366 -3.55 -19.96 -4.24
C THR A 366 -3.26 -20.70 -2.94
N THR A 367 -2.14 -20.41 -2.28
CA THR A 367 -1.79 -20.97 -0.98
C THR A 367 -2.80 -20.57 0.09
N LEU A 368 -3.28 -19.32 0.08
CA LEU A 368 -4.33 -18.88 1.00
C LEU A 368 -5.60 -19.75 0.91
N ILE A 369 -6.00 -20.15 -0.30
CA ILE A 369 -7.15 -21.04 -0.52
C ILE A 369 -6.85 -22.42 0.07
N THR A 370 -5.70 -23.00 -0.28
CA THR A 370 -5.28 -24.31 0.19
C THR A 370 -5.20 -24.37 1.72
N ASP A 371 -4.51 -23.41 2.36
CA ASP A 371 -4.37 -23.32 3.82
C ASP A 371 -5.73 -23.15 4.51
N THR A 372 -6.64 -22.40 3.89
CA THR A 372 -7.99 -22.21 4.44
C THR A 372 -8.80 -23.50 4.40
N VAL A 373 -8.75 -24.23 3.29
CA VAL A 373 -9.44 -25.54 3.17
C VAL A 373 -8.82 -26.57 4.11
N GLN A 374 -7.50 -26.59 4.26
CA GLN A 374 -6.80 -27.48 5.19
C GLN A 374 -7.24 -27.27 6.65
N ARG A 375 -7.47 -26.03 7.06
CA ARG A 375 -7.94 -25.68 8.42
C ARG A 375 -9.39 -26.06 8.71
N TRP A 376 -10.21 -26.36 7.69
CA TRP A 376 -11.60 -26.73 7.93
C TRP A 376 -11.75 -28.14 8.50
N ASP A 377 -12.73 -28.31 9.38
CA ASP A 377 -13.12 -29.63 9.86
C ASP A 377 -13.66 -30.48 8.70
N ALA A 378 -13.18 -31.72 8.60
CA ALA A 378 -13.50 -32.60 7.49
C ALA A 378 -14.96 -33.06 7.49
N GLU A 379 -15.55 -33.26 8.68
CA GLU A 379 -16.94 -33.68 8.82
C GLU A 379 -17.91 -32.53 8.53
N GLU A 380 -17.60 -31.33 9.02
CA GLU A 380 -18.38 -30.12 8.75
C GLU A 380 -18.35 -29.78 7.25
N THR A 381 -17.17 -29.86 6.62
CA THR A 381 -17.00 -29.63 5.18
C THR A 381 -17.81 -30.65 4.38
N SER A 382 -17.70 -31.93 4.70
CA SER A 382 -18.49 -33.00 4.06
C SER A 382 -19.99 -32.75 4.18
N ARG A 383 -20.47 -32.32 5.36
CA ARG A 383 -21.88 -31.99 5.58
C ARG A 383 -22.34 -30.80 4.74
N LYS A 384 -21.52 -29.75 4.62
CA LYS A 384 -21.82 -28.59 3.77
C LYS A 384 -21.88 -29.00 2.30
N VAL A 385 -20.94 -29.82 1.83
CA VAL A 385 -20.97 -30.35 0.46
C VAL A 385 -22.22 -31.22 0.25
N GLU A 386 -22.55 -32.13 1.18
CA GLU A 386 -23.77 -32.95 1.10
C GLU A 386 -25.04 -32.10 1.05
N LEU A 387 -25.10 -30.96 1.74
CA LEU A 387 -26.24 -30.05 1.65
C LEU A 387 -26.38 -29.41 0.26
N GLN A 388 -25.27 -29.15 -0.43
CA GLN A 388 -25.27 -28.53 -1.76
C GLN A 388 -25.65 -29.54 -2.86
N VAL A 389 -25.08 -30.74 -2.83
CA VAL A 389 -25.25 -31.73 -3.92
C VAL A 389 -26.14 -32.92 -3.56
N GLY A 390 -26.46 -33.11 -2.28
CA GLY A 390 -27.08 -34.33 -1.78
C GLY A 390 -28.49 -34.59 -2.30
N ARG A 391 -29.23 -33.53 -2.67
CA ARG A 391 -30.55 -33.64 -3.31
C ARG A 391 -30.41 -34.36 -4.64
N ASP A 392 -29.46 -33.90 -5.47
CA ASP A 392 -29.25 -34.42 -6.81
C ASP A 392 -28.66 -35.85 -6.75
N LEU A 393 -27.83 -36.14 -5.74
CA LEU A 393 -27.36 -37.50 -5.47
C LEU A 393 -28.47 -38.48 -5.04
N GLN A 394 -29.59 -38.01 -4.48
CA GLN A 394 -30.72 -38.92 -4.19
C GLN A 394 -31.40 -39.41 -5.47
N PHE A 395 -31.36 -38.66 -6.56
CA PHE A 395 -31.90 -39.14 -7.84
C PHE A 395 -31.13 -40.35 -8.36
N ILE A 396 -29.82 -40.43 -8.10
CA ILE A 396 -29.03 -41.63 -8.44
C ILE A 396 -29.63 -42.86 -7.74
N ARG A 397 -30.02 -42.76 -6.46
CA ARG A 397 -30.64 -43.89 -5.72
C ARG A 397 -32.02 -44.29 -6.24
N ILE A 398 -32.84 -43.31 -6.59
CA ILE A 398 -34.16 -43.56 -7.20
C ILE A 398 -33.95 -44.25 -8.56
N ASN A 399 -33.05 -43.72 -9.38
CA ASN A 399 -32.69 -44.30 -10.67
C ASN A 399 -32.10 -45.71 -10.51
N GLY A 400 -31.26 -45.96 -9.50
CA GLY A 400 -30.73 -47.28 -9.18
C GLY A 400 -31.82 -48.30 -8.87
N THR A 401 -32.88 -47.86 -8.18
CA THR A 401 -34.05 -48.71 -7.93
C THR A 401 -34.77 -49.06 -9.24
N VAL A 402 -35.02 -48.06 -10.08
CA VAL A 402 -35.78 -48.22 -11.34
C VAL A 402 -34.98 -49.01 -12.38
N VAL A 403 -33.72 -48.64 -12.60
CA VAL A 403 -32.82 -49.30 -13.55
C VAL A 403 -32.50 -50.72 -13.08
N GLY A 404 -32.24 -50.92 -11.78
CA GLY A 404 -32.07 -52.24 -11.20
C GLY A 404 -33.31 -53.11 -11.43
N ALA A 405 -34.50 -52.56 -11.22
CA ALA A 405 -35.76 -53.27 -11.46
C ALA A 405 -35.93 -53.69 -12.93
N LEU A 406 -35.71 -52.77 -13.88
CA LEU A 406 -35.77 -53.07 -15.30
C LEU A 406 -34.72 -54.10 -15.73
N ALA A 407 -33.51 -54.03 -15.18
CA ALA A 407 -32.46 -55.00 -15.44
C ALA A 407 -32.83 -56.38 -14.90
N GLY A 408 -33.35 -56.48 -13.67
CA GLY A 408 -33.83 -57.74 -13.11
C GLY A 408 -34.95 -58.36 -13.93
N LEU A 409 -35.89 -57.55 -14.39
CA LEU A 409 -36.97 -57.99 -15.28
C LEU A 409 -36.42 -58.53 -16.60
N ALA A 410 -35.49 -57.82 -17.23
CA ALA A 410 -34.88 -58.23 -18.48
C ALA A 410 -34.08 -59.53 -18.33
N ILE A 411 -33.25 -59.63 -17.28
CA ILE A 411 -32.46 -60.83 -16.97
C ILE A 411 -33.39 -62.02 -16.71
N HIS A 412 -34.45 -61.84 -15.93
CA HIS A 412 -35.41 -62.91 -15.65
C HIS A 412 -36.14 -63.36 -16.91
N THR A 413 -36.54 -62.41 -17.76
CA THR A 413 -37.19 -62.71 -19.05
C THR A 413 -36.27 -63.57 -19.92
N VAL A 414 -35.01 -63.17 -20.07
CA VAL A 414 -34.02 -63.94 -20.84
C VAL A 414 -33.77 -65.31 -20.21
N ALA A 415 -33.68 -65.40 -18.88
CA ALA A 415 -33.50 -66.67 -18.19
C ALA A 415 -34.66 -67.65 -18.43
N GLN A 416 -35.92 -67.17 -18.42
CA GLN A 416 -37.11 -67.96 -18.75
C GLN A 416 -37.19 -68.38 -20.22
N PHE A 417 -36.54 -67.66 -21.14
CA PHE A 417 -36.45 -68.06 -22.54
C PHE A 417 -35.34 -69.08 -22.81
N LEU A 418 -34.32 -69.15 -21.95
CA LEU A 418 -33.15 -70.02 -22.12
C LEU A 418 -33.24 -71.33 -21.31
N LEU A 419 -34.00 -71.36 -20.22
CA LEU A 419 -34.28 -72.50 -19.36
C LEU A 419 -35.67 -73.05 -19.64
#